data_AF-A0A954R7F5-F1
#
_entry.id   AF-A0A954R7F5-F1
#
_cell.length_a   1.000
_cell.length_b   1.000
_cell.length_c   1.000
_cell.angle_alpha   90.00
_cell.angle_beta   90.00
_cell.angle_gamma   90.00
#
_symmetry.space_group_name_H-M   'P 1'
#
loop_
_entity.id
_entity.type
_entity.pdbx_description
1 polymer ?
#
loop_
_entity_poly.entity_id
_entity_poly.type
_entity_poly.pdbx_seq_one_letter_code
_entity_poly.pdbx_strand_id
1 'polypeptide(L)'
;MSDPYFQQMFAERIGGAQFGKGTAIYKFEKIKRAKRKALAEHPERKLLDFGIGENDEMADESVRRVLCEEASKPENRGYADNGIAAFKEAVARFMQRE
;
A
#
# COMPACT_ATOMS: atom_id res chain seq x y z
N MET A 1 13.34 23.61 13.75
CA MET A 1 14.31 22.75 14.45
C MET A 1 15.48 22.56 13.51
N SER A 2 16.72 22.74 13.97
CA SER A 2 17.90 22.40 13.17
C SER A 2 17.99 20.89 13.01
N ASP A 3 18.39 20.44 11.82
CA ASP A 3 18.59 19.01 11.57
C ASP A 3 19.65 18.43 12.51
N PRO A 4 19.48 17.19 12.99
CA PRO A 4 20.54 16.49 13.71
C PRO A 4 21.80 16.35 12.84
N TYR A 5 22.99 16.43 13.44
CA TYR A 5 24.27 16.41 12.72
C TYR A 5 24.45 15.19 11.79
N PHE A 6 23.84 14.06 12.14
CA PHE A 6 23.93 12.82 11.39
C PHE A 6 22.97 12.75 10.20
N GLN A 7 22.02 13.68 10.07
CA GLN A 7 21.01 13.64 9.00
C GLN A 7 21.62 13.71 7.60
N GLN A 8 22.64 14.54 7.40
CA GLN A 8 23.36 14.61 6.12
C GLN A 8 24.13 13.32 5.82
N MET A 9 24.57 12.58 6.84
CA MET A 9 25.41 11.39 6.66
C MET A 9 24.67 10.22 5.99
N PHE A 10 23.34 10.18 6.08
CA PHE A 10 22.54 9.12 5.45
C PHE A 10 21.52 9.63 4.42
N ALA A 11 21.26 10.94 4.37
CA ALA A 11 20.24 11.55 3.53
C ALA A 11 20.30 11.12 2.06
N GLU A 12 21.48 11.14 1.42
CA GLU A 12 21.63 10.76 0.00
C GLU A 12 21.18 9.32 -0.28
N ARG A 13 21.38 8.40 0.68
CA ARG A 13 21.04 6.99 0.52
C ARG A 13 19.55 6.70 0.63
N ILE A 14 18.77 7.61 1.23
CA ILE A 14 17.37 7.37 1.57
C ILE A 14 16.39 8.34 0.87
N GLY A 15 16.85 9.16 -0.08
CA GLY A 15 15.98 10.08 -0.83
C GLY A 15 16.37 11.57 -0.74
N GLY A 16 17.61 11.87 -0.35
CA GLY A 16 18.18 13.21 -0.31
C GLY A 16 17.93 13.98 0.98
N ALA A 17 18.53 15.17 1.09
CA ALA A 17 18.50 16.00 2.30
C ALA A 17 17.09 16.46 2.72
N GLN A 18 16.08 16.32 1.85
CA GLN A 18 14.69 16.67 2.12
C GLN A 18 13.80 15.47 2.46
N PHE A 19 14.34 14.25 2.42
CA PHE A 19 13.58 13.04 2.74
C PHE A 19 13.04 13.11 4.18
N GLY A 20 11.74 12.88 4.35
CA GLY A 20 11.04 12.93 5.64
C GLY A 20 10.86 14.34 6.24
N LYS A 21 11.39 15.41 5.62
CA LYS A 21 11.23 16.80 6.08
C LYS A 21 10.01 17.52 5.51
N GLY A 22 9.44 16.97 4.43
CA GLY A 22 8.23 17.51 3.83
C GLY A 22 7.04 17.37 4.77
N THR A 23 6.42 18.49 5.14
CA THR A 23 5.12 18.53 5.83
C THR A 23 3.95 18.43 4.85
N ALA A 24 4.24 18.19 3.57
CA ALA A 24 3.25 18.10 2.51
C ALA A 24 2.33 16.90 2.78
N ILE A 25 1.08 17.20 3.13
CA ILE A 25 0.05 16.18 3.26
C ILE A 25 -0.18 15.56 1.88
N TYR A 26 -0.03 14.24 1.79
CA TYR A 26 -0.29 13.45 0.60
C TYR A 26 -1.68 13.74 0.03
N LYS A 27 -1.79 13.89 -1.30
CA LYS A 27 -3.02 14.34 -1.97
C LYS A 27 -4.26 13.53 -1.58
N PHE A 28 -4.15 12.20 -1.47
CA PHE A 28 -5.28 11.36 -1.09
C PHE A 28 -5.64 11.48 0.39
N GLU A 29 -4.70 11.82 1.27
CA GLU A 29 -5.04 12.11 2.68
C GLU A 29 -5.86 13.40 2.80
N LYS A 30 -5.58 14.42 1.98
CA LYS A 30 -6.44 15.62 1.90
C LYS A 30 -7.86 15.25 1.48
N ILE A 31 -8.01 14.38 0.47
CA ILE A 31 -9.30 13.89 -0.01
C ILE A 31 -10.02 13.06 1.07
N LYS A 32 -9.32 12.14 1.76
CA LYS A 32 -9.87 11.36 2.89
C LYS A 32 -10.39 12.25 4.01
N ARG A 33 -9.67 13.33 4.34
CA ARG A 33 -10.12 14.31 5.36
C ARG A 33 -11.36 15.07 4.90
N ALA A 34 -11.40 15.55 3.66
CA ALA A 34 -12.56 16.23 3.11
C ALA A 34 -13.79 15.31 3.07
N LYS A 35 -13.64 14.06 2.64
CA LYS A 35 -14.68 13.02 2.66
C LYS A 35 -15.24 12.81 4.07
N ARG A 36 -14.37 12.60 5.07
CA ARG A 36 -14.79 12.43 6.47
C ARG A 36 -15.54 13.64 7.00
N LYS A 37 -15.07 14.86 6.69
CA LYS A 37 -15.73 16.10 7.08
C LYS A 37 -17.13 16.20 6.47
N ALA A 38 -17.28 15.95 5.17
CA ALA A 38 -18.56 16.00 4.48
C ALA A 38 -19.57 14.98 5.05
N LEU A 39 -19.13 13.76 5.37
CA LEU A 39 -19.98 12.74 6.00
C LEU A 39 -20.38 13.09 7.44
N ALA A 40 -19.52 13.79 8.18
CA ALA A 40 -19.83 14.25 9.53
C ALA A 40 -20.81 15.45 9.52
N GLU A 41 -20.68 16.36 8.56
CA GLU A 41 -21.57 17.52 8.40
C GLU A 41 -22.94 17.15 7.80
N HIS A 42 -23.00 16.08 7.02
CA HIS A 42 -24.22 15.63 6.32
C HIS A 42 -24.42 14.10 6.43
N PRO A 43 -24.66 13.55 7.63
CA PRO A 43 -24.81 12.10 7.82
C PRO A 43 -26.04 11.51 7.10
N GLU A 44 -27.01 12.35 6.73
CA GLU A 44 -28.20 11.94 5.98
C GLU A 44 -27.93 11.67 4.49
N ARG A 45 -26.78 12.14 3.97
CA ARG A 45 -26.45 12.04 2.54
C ARG A 45 -25.60 10.82 2.26
N LYS A 46 -25.97 10.08 1.21
CA LYS A 46 -25.11 9.04 0.64
C LYS A 46 -24.06 9.68 -0.27
N LEU A 47 -22.80 9.32 -0.08
CA LEU A 47 -21.68 9.78 -0.90
C LEU A 47 -21.21 8.66 -1.82
N LEU A 48 -21.19 8.91 -3.13
CA LEU A 48 -20.53 8.06 -4.12
C LEU A 48 -19.07 8.50 -4.23
N ASP A 49 -18.13 7.61 -3.90
CA ASP A 49 -16.70 7.90 -3.90
C ASP A 49 -15.98 7.08 -4.99
N PHE A 50 -15.62 7.74 -6.08
CA PHE A 50 -14.79 7.20 -7.15
C PHE A 50 -13.37 7.80 -7.14
N GLY A 51 -12.93 8.39 -6.02
CA GLY A 51 -11.75 9.24 -5.97
C GLY A 51 -10.44 8.50 -5.72
N ILE A 52 -10.40 7.66 -4.69
CA ILE A 52 -9.14 7.05 -4.19
C ILE A 52 -8.80 5.76 -4.95
N GLY A 53 -9.78 5.15 -5.62
CA GLY A 53 -9.64 3.83 -6.23
C GLY A 53 -9.58 2.73 -5.17
N GLU A 54 -10.38 2.85 -4.10
CA GLU A 54 -10.54 1.77 -3.14
C GLU A 54 -11.26 0.60 -3.82
N ASN A 55 -10.79 -0.63 -3.57
CA ASN A 55 -11.45 -1.83 -4.09
C ASN A 55 -12.86 -1.92 -3.51
N ASP A 56 -13.83 -2.19 -4.36
CA ASP A 56 -15.24 -2.34 -4.05
C ASP A 56 -15.65 -3.78 -3.73
N GLU A 57 -14.83 -4.76 -4.14
CA GLU A 57 -15.09 -6.17 -3.94
C GLU A 57 -13.96 -6.91 -3.19
N MET A 58 -14.32 -8.05 -2.62
CA MET A 58 -13.33 -8.97 -2.08
C MET A 58 -12.54 -9.63 -3.21
N ALA A 59 -11.30 -10.03 -2.92
CA ALA A 59 -10.56 -10.90 -3.82
C ALA A 59 -11.36 -12.19 -4.10
N ASP A 60 -11.19 -12.73 -5.31
CA ASP A 60 -11.85 -13.95 -5.77
C ASP A 60 -11.72 -15.11 -4.76
N GLU A 61 -12.77 -15.93 -4.63
CA GLU A 61 -12.78 -17.06 -3.70
C GLU A 61 -11.62 -18.02 -3.91
N SER A 62 -11.25 -18.29 -5.17
CA SER A 62 -10.12 -19.16 -5.49
C SER A 62 -8.80 -18.66 -4.90
N VAL A 63 -8.57 -17.35 -4.96
CA VAL A 63 -7.38 -16.69 -4.40
C VAL A 63 -7.40 -16.75 -2.87
N ARG A 64 -8.54 -16.41 -2.26
CA ARG A 64 -8.67 -16.41 -0.79
C ARG A 64 -8.48 -17.80 -0.21
N ARG A 65 -9.05 -18.83 -0.85
CA ARG A 65 -8.92 -20.23 -0.43
C ARG A 65 -7.46 -20.67 -0.40
N VAL A 66 -6.73 -20.42 -1.49
CA VAL A 66 -5.30 -20.75 -1.57
C VAL A 66 -4.49 -19.97 -0.54
N LEU A 67 -4.78 -18.69 -0.32
CA LEU A 67 -4.13 -17.90 0.72
C LEU A 67 -4.32 -18.51 2.12
N CYS A 68 -5.55 -18.92 2.47
CA CYS A 68 -5.84 -19.54 3.76
C CYS A 68 -5.12 -20.89 3.93
N GLU A 69 -5.12 -21.71 2.88
CA GLU A 69 -4.42 -23.00 2.86
C GLU A 69 -2.90 -22.80 3.04
N GLU A 70 -2.28 -21.94 2.23
CA GLU A 70 -0.83 -21.68 2.27
C GLU A 70 -0.39 -20.99 3.57
N ALA A 71 -1.18 -20.08 4.13
CA ALA A 71 -0.86 -19.42 5.40
C ALA A 71 -0.83 -20.38 6.60
N SER A 72 -1.50 -21.53 6.48
CA SER A 72 -1.58 -22.54 7.53
C SER A 72 -0.44 -23.56 7.49
N LYS A 73 0.45 -23.49 6.49
CA LYS A 73 1.53 -24.46 6.28
C LYS A 73 2.81 -24.09 7.04
N PRO A 74 3.34 -24.95 7.91
CA PRO A 74 4.58 -24.67 8.66
C PRO A 74 5.79 -24.38 7.76
N GLU A 75 5.88 -25.02 6.59
CA GLU A 75 6.95 -24.81 5.61
C GLU A 75 6.97 -23.38 5.03
N ASN A 76 5.84 -22.67 5.06
CA ASN A 76 5.73 -21.29 4.60
C ASN A 76 6.17 -20.26 5.66
N ARG A 77 6.72 -20.70 6.81
CA ARG A 77 7.25 -19.81 7.87
C ARG A 77 8.61 -19.18 7.53
N GLY A 78 9.15 -19.42 6.34
CA GLY A 78 10.47 -18.96 5.91
C GLY A 78 10.55 -17.48 5.52
N TYR A 79 11.76 -16.93 5.53
CA TYR A 79 12.04 -15.61 4.96
C TYR A 79 12.05 -15.72 3.42
N ALA A 80 11.14 -15.00 2.76
CA ALA A 80 10.95 -15.13 1.31
C ALA A 80 11.79 -14.14 0.48
N ASP A 81 12.68 -13.33 1.10
CA ASP A 81 13.38 -12.21 0.46
C ASP A 81 12.43 -11.36 -0.41
N ASN A 82 12.58 -11.41 -1.73
CA ASN A 82 11.75 -10.73 -2.73
C ASN A 82 10.70 -11.66 -3.37
N GLY A 83 10.18 -12.63 -2.62
CA GLY A 83 9.19 -13.61 -3.06
C GLY A 83 9.77 -14.91 -3.62
N ILE A 84 8.95 -15.97 -3.59
CA ILE A 84 9.30 -17.32 -4.02
C ILE A 84 9.46 -17.44 -5.55
N ALA A 85 10.29 -18.38 -6.00
CA ALA A 85 10.54 -18.62 -7.42
C ALA A 85 9.25 -18.89 -8.21
N ALA A 86 8.35 -19.72 -7.66
CA ALA A 86 7.07 -20.06 -8.29
C ALA A 86 6.21 -18.83 -8.61
N PHE A 87 6.21 -17.82 -7.73
CA PHE A 87 5.48 -16.56 -7.97
C PHE A 87 6.10 -15.76 -9.11
N LYS A 88 7.44 -15.64 -9.14
CA LYS A 88 8.17 -14.91 -10.19
C LYS A 88 7.91 -15.52 -11.57
N GLU A 89 7.95 -16.85 -11.66
CA GLU A 89 7.64 -17.55 -12.91
C GLU A 89 6.17 -17.38 -13.34
N ALA A 90 5.23 -17.44 -12.38
CA ALA A 90 3.82 -17.21 -12.67
C ALA A 90 3.57 -15.80 -13.21
N VAL A 91 4.17 -14.78 -12.59
CA VAL A 91 4.08 -13.38 -13.05
C VAL A 91 4.70 -13.23 -14.44
N ALA A 92 5.89 -13.80 -14.68
CA ALA A 92 6.53 -13.72 -15.99
C ALA A 92 5.64 -14.32 -17.10
N ARG A 93 5.01 -15.48 -16.85
CA ARG A 93 4.06 -16.09 -17.79
C ARG A 93 2.80 -15.27 -17.98
N PHE A 94 2.29 -14.63 -16.92
CA PHE A 94 1.11 -13.78 -16.99
C PHE A 94 1.38 -12.54 -17.84
N MET A 95 2.47 -11.82 -17.55
CA MET A 95 2.84 -10.58 -18.26
C MET A 95 3.24 -10.79 -19.73
N GLN A 96 3.48 -12.02 -20.17
CA GLN A 96 3.68 -12.34 -21.60
C GLN A 96 2.38 -12.60 -22.36
N ARG A 97 1.28 -12.89 -21.65
CA ARG A 97 -0.03 -13.16 -22.26
C ARG A 97 -0.85 -11.89 -22.45
N GLU A 98 -0.56 -10.88 -21.65
CA GLU A 98 -1.13 -9.52 -21.70
C GLU A 98 -0.22 -8.56 -22.49
#